data_AF-A0A6N7YCX3-F1
#
_entry.id   AF-A0A6N7YCX3-F1
#
_cell.length_a   1.000
_cell.length_b   1.000
_cell.length_c   1.000
_cell.angle_alpha   90.00
_cell.angle_beta   90.00
_cell.angle_gamma   90.00
#
_symmetry.space_group_name_H-M   'P 1'
#
loop_
_entity.id
_entity.type
_entity.pdbx_description
1 polymer ?
#
loop_
_entity_poly.entity_id
_entity_poly.type
_entity_poly.pdbx_seq_one_letter_code
_entity_poly.pdbx_strand_id
1 'polypeptide(L)' 'MLEDAWDKGVAQERRNTKKERENLQRERENTQKEREHVIAAFISFGIPKEKILEKRYTEEEYTKVKKKLFS' A
#
# COMPACT_ATOMS: atom_id res chain seq x y z
N MET A 1 31.23 22.08 -23.59
CA MET A 1 29.79 21.91 -23.24
C MET A 1 29.43 20.44 -22.99
N LEU A 2 30.32 19.63 -22.39
CA LEU A 2 30.06 18.22 -22.07
C LEU A 2 29.59 18.04 -20.62
N GLU A 3 30.16 18.81 -19.70
CA GLU A 3 29.83 18.79 -18.27
C GLU A 3 28.35 19.14 -18.00
N ASP A 4 27.80 20.10 -18.76
CA ASP A 4 26.39 20.51 -18.65
C ASP A 4 25.40 19.44 -19.15
N ALA A 5 25.79 18.63 -20.14
CA ALA A 5 24.99 17.50 -20.61
C ALA A 5 25.02 16.32 -19.63
N TRP A 6 26.17 16.10 -18.98
CA TRP A 6 26.33 15.07 -17.95
C TRP A 6 25.54 15.43 -16.68
N ASP A 7 25.60 16.68 -16.23
CA ASP A 7 24.86 17.14 -15.03
C ASP A 7 23.34 17.12 -15.24
N LYS A 8 22.86 17.47 -16.45
CA LYS A 8 21.45 17.32 -16.84
C LYS A 8 21.00 15.86 -16.87
N GLY A 9 21.84 14.95 -17.36
CA GLY A 9 21.58 13.51 -17.35
C GLY A 9 21.43 12.95 -15.92
N VAL A 10 22.35 13.32 -15.03
CA VAL A 10 22.31 12.92 -13.61
C VAL A 10 21.11 13.51 -12.88
N ALA A 11 20.76 14.77 -13.15
CA ALA A 11 19.57 15.41 -12.56
C ALA A 11 18.27 14.73 -13.01
N GLN A 12 18.18 14.30 -14.27
CA GLN A 12 17.04 13.57 -14.79
C GLN A 12 16.93 12.17 -14.18
N GLU A 13 18.04 11.44 -14.04
CA GLU A 13 18.05 10.13 -13.38
C GLU A 13 17.58 10.22 -11.92
N ARG A 14 18.06 11.22 -11.17
CA ARG A 14 17.61 11.47 -9.78
C ARG A 14 16.10 11.73 -9.69
N ARG A 15 15.54 12.50 -10.64
CA ARG A 15 14.09 12.74 -10.70
C ARG A 15 13.31 11.48 -11.03
N ASN A 16 13.80 10.66 -11.95
CA ASN A 16 13.17 9.39 -12.32
C ASN A 16 13.17 8.41 -11.15
N THR A 17 14.30 8.23 -10.47
CA THR A 17 14.40 7.39 -9.27
C THR A 17 13.49 7.87 -8.14
N LYS A 18 13.36 9.19 -7.96
CA LYS A 18 12.41 9.74 -6.97
C LYS A 18 10.97 9.39 -7.33
N LYS A 19 10.57 9.58 -8.59
CA LYS A 19 9.22 9.23 -9.07
C LYS A 19 8.94 7.73 -8.92
N GLU A 20 9.92 6.88 -9.22
CA GLU A 20 9.76 5.43 -9.07
C GLU A 20 9.52 5.04 -7.61
N ARG A 21 10.26 5.64 -6.67
CA ARG A 21 10.01 5.44 -5.23
C ARG A 21 8.64 5.91 -4.78
N GLU A 22 8.20 7.07 -5.24
CA GLU A 22 6.85 7.59 -4.95
C GLU A 22 5.75 6.68 -5.51
N ASN A 23 5.94 6.16 -6.73
CA ASN A 23 5.00 5.22 -7.34
C ASN A 23 4.94 3.89 -6.56
N LEU A 24 6.09 3.31 -6.21
CA LEU A 24 6.18 2.09 -5.41
C LEU A 24 5.51 2.26 -4.04
N GLN A 25 5.70 3.41 -3.40
CA GLN A 25 5.03 3.74 -2.15
C GLN A 25 3.51 3.80 -2.34
N ARG A 26 3.02 4.47 -3.40
CA ARG A 26 1.60 4.56 -3.71
C ARG A 26 0.98 3.19 -4.00
N GLU A 27 1.67 2.33 -4.73
CA GLU A 27 1.21 0.95 -5.00
C GLU A 27 1.09 0.14 -3.71
N ARG A 28 2.06 0.27 -2.79
CA ARG A 28 1.99 -0.38 -1.47
C ARG A 28 0.82 0.12 -0.64
N GLU A 29 0.59 1.44 -0.62
CA GLU A 29 -0.54 2.04 0.07
C GLU A 29 -1.89 1.59 -0.53
N ASN A 30 -1.99 1.52 -1.85
CA ASN A 30 -3.20 1.03 -2.52
C ASN A 30 -3.45 -0.45 -2.21
N THR A 31 -2.42 -1.29 -2.27
CA THR A 31 -2.53 -2.71 -1.91
C THR A 31 -3.01 -2.88 -0.47
N GLN A 32 -2.48 -2.09 0.47
CA GLN A 32 -2.93 -2.11 1.86
C GLN A 32 -4.39 -1.67 1.98
N LYS A 33 -4.81 -0.62 1.27
CA LYS A 33 -6.21 -0.17 1.27
C LYS A 33 -7.15 -1.24 0.71
N GLU A 34 -6.80 -1.90 -0.39
CA GLU A 34 -7.61 -2.97 -0.95
C GLU A 34 -7.78 -4.14 0.03
N ARG A 35 -6.70 -4.53 0.73
CA ARG A 35 -6.78 -5.54 1.79
C ARG A 35 -7.68 -5.10 2.94
N GLU A 36 -7.57 -3.84 3.39
CA GLU A 36 -8.45 -3.28 4.41
C GLU A 36 -9.93 -3.30 3.96
N HIS A 37 -10.21 -2.95 2.70
CA HIS A 37 -11.56 -3.00 2.12
C HIS A 37 -12.13 -4.42 2.08
N VAL A 38 -11.33 -5.42 1.70
CA VAL A 38 -11.78 -6.82 1.66
C VAL A 38 -12.08 -7.35 3.07
N ILE A 39 -11.22 -7.04 4.05
CA ILE A 39 -11.47 -7.38 5.45
C ILE A 39 -12.76 -6.71 5.95
N ALA A 40 -12.97 -5.44 5.59
CA ALA A 40 -14.18 -4.72 5.98
C ALA A 40 -15.43 -5.38 5.42
N ALA A 41 -15.41 -5.75 4.13
CA ALA A 41 -16.51 -6.50 3.52
C ALA A 41 -16.76 -7.83 4.24
N PHE A 42 -15.71 -8.60 4.56
CA PHE A 42 -15.87 -9.86 5.30
C PHE A 42 -16.51 -9.65 6.67
N ILE A 43 -16.13 -8.61 7.41
CA ILE A 43 -16.74 -8.26 8.70
C ILE A 43 -18.23 -7.91 8.50
N SER A 44 -18.55 -7.07 7.51
CA SER A 44 -19.93 -6.67 7.21
C SER A 44 -20.82 -7.85 6.78
N PHE A 45 -20.26 -8.85 6.09
CA PHE A 45 -20.95 -10.08 5.73
C PHE A 45 -21.04 -11.09 6.89
N GLY A 46 -20.50 -10.78 8.07
CA GLY A 46 -20.54 -11.67 9.23
C GLY A 46 -19.59 -12.87 9.13
N ILE A 47 -18.55 -12.79 8.29
CA ILE A 47 -17.54 -13.83 8.19
C ILE A 47 -16.72 -13.85 9.50
N PRO A 48 -16.59 -15.02 10.16
CA PRO A 48 -15.87 -15.10 11.43
C PRO A 48 -14.38 -14.86 11.24
N LYS A 49 -13.74 -14.31 12.27
CA LYS A 49 -12.32 -13.92 12.27
C LYS A 49 -11.41 -15.08 11.84
N GLU A 50 -11.64 -16.31 12.32
CA GLU A 50 -10.77 -17.44 11.96
C GLU A 50 -10.73 -17.67 10.44
N LYS A 51 -11.86 -17.53 9.75
CA LYS A 51 -11.96 -17.67 8.29
C LYS A 51 -11.28 -16.56 7.52
N ILE A 52 -11.19 -15.36 8.10
CA ILE A 52 -10.44 -14.26 7.52
C ILE A 52 -8.93 -14.52 7.68
N LEU A 53 -8.49 -15.00 8.85
CA LEU A 53 -7.08 -15.31 9.12
C LEU A 53 -6.57 -16.50 8.29
N GLU A 54 -7.41 -17.52 8.03
CA GLU A 54 -7.12 -18.62 7.10
C GLU A 54 -6.76 -18.11 5.68
N LYS A 55 -7.26 -16.93 5.28
CA LYS A 55 -7.01 -16.30 3.97
C LYS A 55 -5.74 -15.42 3.93
N ARG A 56 -4.78 -15.66 4.83
CA ARG A 56 -3.50 -14.92 4.95
C ARG A 56 -3.63 -13.43 5.34
N TYR A 57 -4.74 -13.03 5.94
CA TYR A 57 -4.84 -11.75 6.61
C TYR A 57 -4.32 -11.86 8.04
N THR A 58 -3.73 -10.80 8.58
CA THR A 58 -3.20 -10.80 9.95
C THR A 58 -4.23 -10.34 10.97
N GLU A 59 -4.03 -10.72 12.23
CA GLU A 59 -4.85 -10.25 13.34
C GLU A 59 -4.77 -8.73 13.51
N GLU A 60 -3.63 -8.13 13.20
CA GLU A 60 -3.43 -6.68 13.24
C GLU A 60 -4.26 -5.97 12.16
N GLU A 61 -4.26 -6.46 10.92
CA GLU A 61 -5.09 -5.93 9.83
C GLU A 61 -6.57 -6.02 10.20
N TYR A 62 -7.02 -7.18 10.70
CA TYR A 62 -8.39 -7.36 11.18
C TYR A 62 -8.75 -6.38 12.29
N THR A 63 -7.91 -6.25 13.31
CA THR A 63 -8.16 -5.39 14.46
C THR A 63 -8.19 -3.92 14.07
N LYS A 64 -7.27 -3.49 13.19
CA LYS A 64 -7.23 -2.14 12.65
C LYS A 64 -8.51 -1.80 11.88
N VAL A 65 -8.95 -2.68 10.99
CA VAL A 65 -10.18 -2.48 10.21
C VAL A 65 -11.43 -2.53 11.09
N LYS A 66 -11.51 -3.49 12.02
CA LYS A 66 -12.60 -3.57 12.99
C LYS A 66 -12.73 -2.30 13.81
N LYS A 67 -11.61 -1.77 14.32
CA LYS A 67 -11.59 -0.48 15.04
C LYS A 67 -12.08 0.66 14.15
N LYS A 68 -11.62 0.75 12.90
CA LYS A 68 -12.07 1.80 11.95
C LYS A 68 -13.56 1.70 11.59
N LEU A 69 -14.12 0.48 11.51
CA LEU A 69 -15.51 0.24 11.14
C LEU A 69 -16.52 0.57 12.25
N PHE A 70 -16.11 0.36 13.51
CA PHE A 70 -16.99 0.49 14.68
C PHE A 70 -16.56 1.65 15.60
N SER A 71 -15.62 2.49 15.18
CA SER A 71 -15.27 3.76 15.83
C SER A 71 -16.19 4.88 15.36
#